data_AF-A0AA37T3P7-F1
#
_entry.id   AF-A0AA37T3P7-F1
#
_cell.length_a   1.000
_cell.length_b   1.000
_cell.length_c   1.000
_cell.angle_alpha   90.00
_cell.angle_beta   90.00
_cell.angle_gamma   90.00
#
_symmetry.space_group_name_H-M   'P 1'
#
loop_
_entity.id
_entity.type
_entity.pdbx_description
1 polymer ?
#
loop_
_entity_poly.entity_id
_entity_poly.type
_entity_poly.pdbx_seq_one_letter_code
_entity_poly.pdbx_strand_id
1 'polypeptide(L)'
;MKNEPIYENNELYTAFPDPDEVFYSEVEKERFLPLGTFHLQTDEGQHDVLIATPLGDEEGLIGKDNYGEFCGETWLTYSKVNGKWKMDCSVDDLLNFDAYYEKANNGLKEAKKIFNENKCLPSRSSRGDGKIPLFSIQSYPSYLYNWFSDVEEYFNFALREVDKEELDSSFDEDKAVTLFDSEGNQYVYIGSTNKSFLMARLFFFYNVKAERVLVIFEYS
;
A
#
# COMPACT_ATOMS: atom_id res chain seq x y z
N MET A 1 -14.76 8.90 8.28
CA MET A 1 -13.86 8.41 9.37
C MET A 1 -12.90 9.53 9.72
N LYS A 2 -12.41 9.62 10.96
CA LYS A 2 -11.32 10.56 11.28
C LYS A 2 -10.03 10.03 10.65
N ASN A 3 -9.33 10.87 9.89
CA ASN A 3 -8.09 10.57 9.18
C ASN A 3 -6.89 10.51 10.14
N GLU A 4 -6.99 9.67 11.17
CA GLU A 4 -5.93 9.52 12.17
C GLU A 4 -4.97 8.39 11.75
N PRO A 5 -3.65 8.59 11.84
CA PRO A 5 -2.70 7.51 11.61
C PRO A 5 -2.87 6.37 12.63
N ILE A 6 -2.68 5.14 12.16
CA ILE A 6 -2.71 3.92 12.96
C ILE A 6 -1.31 3.65 13.50
N TYR A 7 -1.21 3.43 14.82
CA TYR A 7 0.06 3.13 15.50
C TYR A 7 0.11 1.74 16.15
N GLU A 8 -1.05 1.11 16.33
CA GLU A 8 -1.25 -0.15 17.04
C GLU A 8 -2.44 -0.92 16.45
N ASN A 9 -2.57 -2.20 16.81
CA ASN A 9 -3.73 -3.00 16.38
C ASN A 9 -5.02 -2.40 16.94
N ASN A 10 -6.06 -2.34 16.10
CA ASN A 10 -7.38 -1.84 16.48
C ASN A 10 -8.45 -2.49 15.60
N GLU A 11 -9.69 -2.00 15.70
CA GLU A 11 -10.83 -2.54 14.94
C GLU A 11 -10.68 -2.40 13.41
N LEU A 12 -9.87 -1.45 12.94
CA LEU A 12 -9.66 -1.16 11.51
C LEU A 12 -8.39 -1.79 10.95
N TYR A 13 -7.44 -2.21 11.80
CA TYR A 13 -6.13 -2.66 11.33
C TYR A 13 -5.47 -3.67 12.25
N THR A 14 -4.95 -4.73 11.64
CA THR A 14 -4.14 -5.76 12.28
C THR A 14 -2.73 -5.76 11.67
N ALA A 15 -1.71 -5.43 12.46
CA ALA A 15 -0.32 -5.37 12.02
C ALA A 15 0.32 -6.76 11.89
N PHE A 16 1.23 -6.88 10.91
CA PHE A 16 2.15 -8.00 10.73
C PHE A 16 1.50 -9.40 10.75
N PRO A 17 0.44 -9.65 9.95
CA PRO A 17 -0.22 -10.95 9.92
C PRO A 17 0.76 -12.05 9.49
N ASP A 18 0.41 -13.30 9.77
CA ASP A 18 1.24 -14.44 9.40
C ASP A 18 1.24 -14.60 7.86
N PRO A 19 2.41 -14.61 7.19
CA PRO A 19 2.50 -14.88 5.75
C PRO A 19 1.78 -16.17 5.33
N ASP A 20 1.78 -17.21 6.17
CA ASP A 20 1.13 -18.49 5.87
C ASP A 20 -0.40 -18.40 5.88
N GLU A 21 -0.96 -17.44 6.61
CA GLU A 21 -2.39 -17.19 6.70
C GLU A 21 -2.88 -16.32 5.55
N VAL A 22 -2.08 -15.35 5.11
CA VAL A 22 -2.54 -14.32 4.15
C VAL A 22 -2.15 -14.60 2.70
N PHE A 23 -1.02 -15.26 2.43
CA PHE A 23 -0.55 -15.45 1.06
C PHE A 23 -0.98 -16.78 0.45
N TYR A 24 -1.23 -16.74 -0.87
CA TYR A 24 -1.73 -17.85 -1.64
C TYR A 24 -0.69 -18.97 -1.83
N SER A 25 0.56 -18.61 -2.13
CA SER A 25 1.65 -19.56 -2.36
C SER A 25 2.99 -19.11 -1.78
N GLU A 26 4.03 -19.95 -1.88
CA GLU A 26 5.40 -19.60 -1.47
C GLU A 26 5.95 -18.43 -2.27
N VAL A 27 5.54 -18.28 -3.54
CA VAL A 27 5.98 -17.18 -4.39
C VAL A 27 5.66 -15.83 -3.74
N GLU A 28 4.42 -15.64 -3.27
CA GLU A 28 4.07 -14.37 -2.63
C GLU A 28 4.82 -14.17 -1.31
N LYS A 29 5.08 -15.24 -0.53
CA LYS A 29 5.84 -15.15 0.72
C LYS A 29 7.30 -14.76 0.50
N GLU A 30 7.87 -15.17 -0.62
CA GLU A 30 9.24 -14.82 -1.03
C GLU A 30 9.34 -13.42 -1.63
N ARG A 31 8.23 -12.87 -2.14
CA ARG A 31 8.21 -11.61 -2.90
C ARG A 31 7.54 -10.45 -2.16
N PHE A 32 6.78 -10.71 -1.10
CA PHE A 32 6.06 -9.71 -0.34
C PHE A 32 6.33 -9.79 1.15
N LEU A 33 6.30 -8.62 1.79
CA LEU A 33 6.22 -8.49 3.23
C LEU A 33 4.80 -8.04 3.61
N PRO A 34 4.08 -8.80 4.45
CA PRO A 34 2.76 -8.41 4.90
C PRO A 34 2.90 -7.40 6.04
N LEU A 35 2.53 -6.14 5.77
CA LEU A 35 2.65 -5.05 6.73
C LEU A 35 1.45 -5.04 7.68
N GLY A 36 0.25 -5.30 7.17
CA GLY A 36 -0.96 -5.43 7.96
C GLY A 36 -2.19 -5.81 7.15
N THR A 37 -3.30 -6.03 7.82
CA THR A 37 -4.63 -6.22 7.23
C THR A 37 -5.51 -5.05 7.64
N PHE A 38 -6.08 -4.34 6.69
CA PHE A 38 -7.04 -3.25 6.90
C PHE A 38 -8.48 -3.78 6.74
N HIS A 39 -9.33 -3.49 7.71
CA HIS A 39 -10.72 -3.93 7.76
C HIS A 39 -11.61 -2.82 7.18
N LEU A 40 -11.82 -2.86 5.86
CA LEU A 40 -12.59 -1.86 5.13
C LEU A 40 -14.08 -2.17 5.18
N GLN A 41 -14.87 -1.29 5.77
CA GLN A 41 -16.33 -1.35 5.68
C GLN A 41 -16.82 -0.61 4.43
N THR A 42 -17.57 -1.30 3.58
CA THR A 42 -18.23 -0.76 2.40
C THR A 42 -19.74 -1.03 2.47
N ASP A 43 -20.50 -0.52 1.50
CA ASP A 43 -21.92 -0.85 1.32
C ASP A 43 -22.14 -2.34 0.94
N GLU A 44 -21.10 -2.99 0.39
CA GLU A 44 -21.12 -4.40 -0.02
C GLU A 44 -20.72 -5.34 1.14
N GLY A 45 -20.16 -4.80 2.24
CA GLY A 45 -19.82 -5.55 3.44
C GLY A 45 -18.47 -5.16 4.04
N GLN A 46 -17.98 -5.99 4.96
CA GLN A 46 -16.63 -5.85 5.50
C GLN A 46 -15.66 -6.62 4.62
N HIS A 47 -14.58 -5.96 4.22
CA HIS A 47 -13.50 -6.54 3.42
C HIS A 47 -12.19 -6.48 4.20
N ASP A 48 -11.54 -7.63 4.37
CA ASP A 48 -10.19 -7.70 4.90
C ASP A 48 -9.21 -7.51 3.75
N VAL A 49 -8.57 -6.35 3.70
CA VAL A 49 -7.63 -5.93 2.65
C VAL A 49 -6.19 -6.06 3.15
N LEU A 50 -5.37 -6.86 2.46
CA LEU A 50 -3.96 -6.98 2.82
C LEU A 50 -3.19 -5.73 2.37
N ILE A 51 -2.41 -5.16 3.28
CA ILE A 51 -1.43 -4.12 3.04
C ILE A 51 -0.06 -4.81 2.99
N ALA A 52 0.48 -5.00 1.80
CA ALA A 52 1.76 -5.66 1.59
C ALA A 52 2.71 -4.77 0.77
N THR A 53 4.00 -4.86 1.08
CA THR A 53 5.04 -4.26 0.24
C THR A 53 5.73 -5.37 -0.53
N PRO A 54 5.98 -5.22 -1.84
CA PRO A 54 6.94 -6.08 -2.51
C PRO A 54 8.33 -5.87 -1.96
N LEU A 55 9.14 -6.90 -2.20
CA LEU A 55 10.57 -6.87 -2.09
C LEU A 55 11.12 -6.49 -3.47
N GLY A 56 11.26 -5.18 -3.72
CA GLY A 56 11.75 -4.57 -4.97
C GLY A 56 12.89 -3.58 -4.71
N ASP A 57 13.54 -3.08 -5.77
CA ASP A 57 14.76 -2.24 -5.68
C ASP A 57 14.57 -0.90 -4.93
N GLU A 58 15.70 -0.22 -4.73
CA GLU A 58 15.77 1.12 -4.15
C GLU A 58 15.02 2.20 -4.97
N GLU A 59 14.58 1.87 -6.20
CA GLU A 59 13.98 2.79 -7.19
C GLU A 59 12.49 2.50 -7.51
N GLY A 60 11.93 1.39 -7.00
CA GLY A 60 10.54 0.95 -7.19
C GLY A 60 10.17 0.47 -8.56
N LEU A 61 11.16 0.04 -9.32
CA LEU A 61 10.92 -0.44 -10.66
C LEU A 61 10.39 -1.88 -10.57
N ILE A 62 9.10 -2.02 -10.82
CA ILE A 62 8.46 -3.30 -11.10
C ILE A 62 8.31 -3.37 -12.62
N GLY A 63 9.05 -4.29 -13.25
CA GLY A 63 8.98 -4.52 -14.69
C GLY A 63 10.30 -4.98 -15.29
N LYS A 64 10.21 -5.84 -16.30
CA LYS A 64 11.32 -6.13 -17.22
C LYS A 64 11.62 -4.88 -18.02
N ASP A 65 12.90 -4.56 -18.22
CA ASP A 65 13.43 -3.57 -19.18
C ASP A 65 12.42 -3.17 -20.29
N ASN A 66 11.63 -2.11 -20.10
CA ASN A 66 10.74 -1.60 -21.15
C ASN A 66 10.40 -0.12 -20.95
N TYR A 67 11.36 0.76 -21.27
CA TYR A 67 11.17 2.22 -21.36
C TYR A 67 10.29 2.66 -22.56
N GLY A 68 9.45 1.79 -23.14
CA GLY A 68 8.79 2.09 -24.41
C GLY A 68 7.53 1.31 -24.80
N GLU A 69 7.08 0.33 -24.02
CA GLU A 69 5.82 -0.39 -24.29
C GLU A 69 4.93 -0.35 -23.05
N PHE A 70 3.88 0.46 -23.13
CA PHE A 70 2.71 0.53 -22.26
C PHE A 70 2.80 -0.25 -20.93
N CYS A 71 3.53 0.31 -19.97
CA CYS A 71 3.55 -0.16 -18.57
C CYS A 71 2.24 0.12 -17.82
N GLY A 72 1.12 0.27 -18.54
CA GLY A 72 -0.18 0.55 -17.92
C GLY A 72 -0.73 -0.61 -17.09
N GLU A 73 -0.13 -1.79 -17.24
CA GLU A 73 -0.51 -3.01 -16.52
C GLU A 73 0.54 -3.47 -15.49
N THR A 74 1.75 -2.90 -15.47
CA THR A 74 2.83 -3.36 -14.57
C THR A 74 2.88 -2.53 -13.28
N TRP A 75 1.73 -2.43 -12.64
CA TRP A 75 1.61 -2.01 -11.25
C TRP A 75 1.50 -3.23 -10.39
N LEU A 76 1.93 -3.14 -9.14
CA LEU A 76 1.75 -4.28 -8.27
C LEU A 76 0.29 -4.38 -7.87
N THR A 77 -0.38 -5.32 -8.52
CA THR A 77 -1.69 -5.76 -8.13
C THR A 77 -1.63 -7.15 -7.55
N TYR A 78 -2.46 -7.38 -6.53
CA TYR A 78 -2.70 -8.69 -5.97
C TYR A 78 -4.18 -8.81 -5.63
N SER A 79 -4.73 -9.98 -5.91
CA SER A 79 -6.16 -10.26 -5.76
C SER A 79 -6.41 -11.39 -4.76
N LYS A 80 -7.60 -11.38 -4.18
CA LYS A 80 -8.01 -12.40 -3.22
C LYS A 80 -8.54 -13.63 -3.97
N VAL A 81 -7.87 -14.76 -3.79
CA VAL A 81 -8.20 -16.05 -4.38
C VAL A 81 -8.31 -17.09 -3.27
N ASN A 82 -9.49 -17.70 -3.12
CA ASN A 82 -9.78 -18.70 -2.08
C ASN A 82 -9.42 -18.20 -0.66
N GLY A 83 -9.71 -16.94 -0.36
CA GLY A 83 -9.45 -16.31 0.93
C GLY A 83 -8.01 -15.85 1.17
N LYS A 84 -7.10 -16.07 0.22
CA LYS A 84 -5.68 -15.71 0.30
C LYS A 84 -5.29 -14.77 -0.82
N TRP A 85 -4.26 -13.97 -0.59
CA TRP A 85 -3.79 -12.97 -1.53
C TRP A 85 -2.75 -13.56 -2.48
N LYS A 86 -3.03 -13.41 -3.77
CA LYS A 86 -2.22 -13.91 -4.87
C LYS A 86 -1.74 -12.73 -5.70
N MET A 87 -0.50 -12.76 -6.12
CA MET A 87 0.04 -11.78 -7.06
C MET A 87 -0.63 -11.92 -8.44
N ASP A 88 -0.99 -10.79 -9.04
CA ASP A 88 -1.65 -10.78 -10.36
C ASP A 88 -0.65 -10.75 -11.53
N CYS A 89 0.64 -10.48 -11.26
CA CYS A 89 1.72 -10.56 -12.22
C CYS A 89 2.53 -11.86 -12.10
N SER A 90 3.41 -12.13 -13.08
CA SER A 90 4.33 -13.26 -13.04
C SER A 90 5.58 -12.93 -12.21
N VAL A 91 6.27 -13.96 -11.70
CA VAL A 91 7.53 -13.78 -10.97
C VAL A 91 8.57 -13.07 -11.81
N ASP A 92 8.56 -13.29 -13.12
CA ASP A 92 9.54 -12.68 -14.01
C ASP A 92 9.29 -11.18 -14.20
N ASP A 93 8.09 -10.69 -13.90
CA ASP A 93 7.75 -9.25 -13.94
C ASP A 93 8.28 -8.53 -12.70
N LEU A 94 8.59 -9.30 -11.64
CA LEU A 94 9.38 -8.82 -10.51
C LEU A 94 10.86 -9.02 -10.83
N LEU A 95 11.63 -7.93 -10.86
CA LEU A 95 13.08 -8.05 -10.91
C LEU A 95 13.58 -8.86 -9.69
N ASN A 96 14.58 -9.73 -9.92
CA ASN A 96 15.05 -10.66 -8.89
C ASN A 96 16.06 -9.99 -7.95
N PHE A 97 15.84 -10.03 -6.62
CA PHE A 97 16.62 -9.23 -5.66
C PHE A 97 17.09 -9.99 -4.41
N ASP A 98 18.12 -10.81 -4.56
CA ASP A 98 18.73 -11.53 -3.43
C ASP A 98 19.42 -10.56 -2.43
N ALA A 99 19.99 -9.44 -2.89
CA ALA A 99 20.85 -8.57 -2.08
C ALA A 99 20.11 -7.78 -0.98
N TYR A 100 18.82 -7.47 -1.18
CA TYR A 100 18.02 -6.67 -0.25
C TYR A 100 16.96 -7.47 0.50
N TYR A 101 16.65 -8.68 0.00
CA TYR A 101 15.71 -9.61 0.63
C TYR A 101 16.03 -9.84 2.10
N GLU A 102 17.28 -10.20 2.41
CA GLU A 102 17.69 -10.49 3.79
C GLU A 102 17.56 -9.26 4.68
N LYS A 103 17.94 -8.07 4.19
CA LYS A 103 17.86 -6.82 4.95
C LYS A 103 16.41 -6.43 5.24
N ALA A 104 15.54 -6.49 4.23
CA ALA A 104 14.12 -6.17 4.37
C ALA A 104 13.41 -7.17 5.29
N ASN A 105 13.67 -8.47 5.12
CA ASN A 105 13.11 -9.52 5.97
C ASN A 105 13.61 -9.41 7.43
N ASN A 106 14.90 -9.14 7.64
CA ASN A 106 15.44 -8.89 8.97
C ASN A 106 14.84 -7.63 9.61
N GLY A 107 14.68 -6.56 8.83
CA GLY A 107 14.00 -5.33 9.25
C GLY A 107 12.56 -5.58 9.68
N LEU A 108 11.78 -6.35 8.90
CA LEU A 108 10.43 -6.75 9.25
C LEU A 108 10.41 -7.60 10.53
N LYS A 109 11.29 -8.58 10.66
CA LYS A 109 11.39 -9.42 11.87
C LYS A 109 11.71 -8.59 13.11
N GLU A 110 12.63 -7.63 12.99
CA GLU A 110 12.97 -6.70 14.08
C GLU A 110 11.77 -5.79 14.41
N ALA A 111 11.12 -5.20 13.41
CA ALA A 111 9.93 -4.38 13.59
C ALA A 111 8.79 -5.16 14.26
N LYS A 112 8.51 -6.38 13.80
CA LYS A 112 7.49 -7.27 14.39
C LYS A 112 7.83 -7.62 15.84
N LYS A 113 9.11 -7.88 16.14
CA LYS A 113 9.57 -8.12 17.52
C LYS A 113 9.34 -6.90 18.40
N ILE A 114 9.81 -5.73 17.99
CA ILE A 114 9.64 -4.47 18.72
C ILE A 114 8.16 -4.15 18.92
N PHE A 115 7.34 -4.34 17.88
CA PHE A 115 5.90 -4.14 17.94
C PHE A 115 5.23 -5.09 18.93
N ASN A 116 5.60 -6.37 18.95
CA ASN A 116 5.03 -7.34 19.88
C ASN A 116 5.33 -6.98 21.35
N GLU A 117 6.53 -6.43 21.60
CA GLU A 117 6.98 -5.96 22.92
C GLU A 117 6.28 -4.65 23.35
N ASN A 118 6.15 -3.68 22.44
CA ASN A 118 5.73 -2.31 22.77
C ASN A 118 4.30 -1.95 22.32
N LYS A 119 3.63 -2.85 21.60
CA LYS A 119 2.34 -2.65 20.90
C LYS A 119 2.32 -1.52 19.87
N CYS A 120 3.48 -0.94 19.58
CA CYS A 120 3.70 0.10 18.58
C CYS A 120 5.17 0.10 18.13
N LEU A 121 5.47 0.82 17.05
CA LEU A 121 6.85 1.08 16.65
C LEU A 121 7.32 2.40 17.25
N PRO A 122 8.38 2.43 18.09
CA PRO A 122 8.92 3.68 18.62
C PRO A 122 9.72 4.43 17.55
N SER A 123 9.49 5.73 17.47
CA SER A 123 10.31 6.69 16.74
C SER A 123 11.60 6.97 17.50
N ARG A 124 12.71 7.03 16.77
CA ARG A 124 14.02 7.42 17.32
C ARG A 124 14.18 8.95 17.44
N SER A 125 13.16 9.74 17.08
CA SER A 125 13.20 11.20 17.14
C SER A 125 13.10 11.73 18.57
N SER A 126 13.93 12.71 18.92
CA SER A 126 14.02 13.31 20.27
C SER A 126 12.89 14.27 20.66
N ARG A 127 11.78 14.34 19.91
CA ARG A 127 10.67 15.28 20.13
C ARG A 127 9.33 14.55 20.30
N GLY A 128 8.93 14.30 21.55
CA GLY A 128 7.60 13.78 21.93
C GLY A 128 7.48 12.25 21.94
N ASP A 129 6.33 11.73 22.39
CA ASP A 129 5.95 10.30 22.57
C ASP A 129 5.99 9.51 21.24
N GLY A 130 7.16 9.51 20.61
CA GLY A 130 7.35 9.29 19.20
C GLY A 130 6.98 7.86 18.85
N LYS A 131 5.81 7.67 18.28
CA LYS A 131 5.41 6.43 17.62
C LYS A 131 5.52 6.64 16.11
N ILE A 132 5.96 5.62 15.41
CA ILE A 132 5.94 5.58 13.94
C ILE A 132 4.55 5.03 13.55
N PRO A 133 3.80 5.72 12.68
CA PRO A 133 2.54 5.19 12.18
C PRO A 133 2.79 3.95 11.33
N LEU A 134 2.03 2.89 11.58
CA LEU A 134 1.98 1.68 10.76
C LEU A 134 1.28 1.94 9.43
N PHE A 135 0.21 2.73 9.47
CA PHE A 135 -0.59 3.06 8.32
C PHE A 135 -1.26 4.43 8.51
N SER A 136 -1.26 5.27 7.49
CA SER A 136 -1.93 6.56 7.49
C SER A 136 -3.24 6.43 6.71
N ILE A 137 -4.36 6.45 7.44
CA ILE A 137 -5.69 6.49 6.83
C ILE A 137 -5.88 7.88 6.22
N GLN A 138 -6.31 7.91 4.96
CA GLN A 138 -6.59 9.15 4.25
C GLN A 138 -7.82 8.94 3.38
N SER A 139 -8.76 9.89 3.41
CA SER A 139 -10.01 9.82 2.64
C SER A 139 -9.81 9.85 1.12
N TYR A 140 -8.71 10.44 0.65
CA TYR A 140 -8.41 10.57 -0.77
C TYR A 140 -6.92 10.81 -0.99
N PRO A 141 -6.41 10.43 -2.17
CA PRO A 141 -5.09 10.80 -2.59
C PRO A 141 -5.14 12.08 -3.43
N SER A 142 -4.17 12.97 -3.23
CA SER A 142 -4.08 14.26 -3.93
C SER A 142 -3.47 14.08 -5.32
N TYR A 143 -3.96 14.87 -6.28
CA TYR A 143 -3.41 14.93 -7.64
C TYR A 143 -2.01 15.56 -7.71
N LEU A 144 -1.58 16.25 -6.65
CA LEU A 144 -0.24 16.85 -6.55
C LEU A 144 0.83 15.88 -6.05
N TYR A 145 0.44 14.68 -5.63
CA TYR A 145 1.43 13.67 -5.29
C TYR A 145 2.19 13.26 -6.55
N ASN A 146 3.50 13.05 -6.43
CA ASN A 146 4.36 12.79 -7.58
C ASN A 146 3.95 11.50 -8.29
N TRP A 147 3.48 10.51 -7.53
CA TRP A 147 2.99 9.25 -8.09
C TRP A 147 1.86 9.45 -9.11
N PHE A 148 1.06 10.51 -9.00
CA PHE A 148 -0.07 10.73 -9.89
C PHE A 148 0.41 11.05 -11.32
N SER A 149 1.43 11.91 -11.45
CA SER A 149 2.06 12.21 -12.73
C SER A 149 2.64 10.97 -13.39
N ASP A 150 3.11 10.00 -12.60
CA ASP A 150 3.67 8.76 -13.12
C ASP A 150 2.59 7.78 -13.63
N VAL A 151 1.35 7.88 -13.16
CA VAL A 151 0.28 6.92 -13.48
C VAL A 151 -0.84 7.47 -14.35
N GLU A 152 -0.94 8.79 -14.53
CA GLU A 152 -2.04 9.42 -15.27
C GLU A 152 -2.11 9.01 -16.74
N GLU A 153 -0.98 8.64 -17.34
CA GLU A 153 -0.91 8.15 -18.73
C GLU A 153 -1.43 6.70 -18.89
N TYR A 154 -1.57 6.00 -17.77
CA TYR A 154 -1.72 4.54 -17.73
C TYR A 154 -3.07 4.07 -17.19
N PHE A 155 -3.67 4.82 -16.27
CA PHE A 155 -4.98 4.52 -15.72
C PHE A 155 -6.05 5.48 -16.24
N ASN A 156 -7.25 4.96 -16.40
CA ASN A 156 -8.42 5.81 -16.47
C ASN A 156 -8.61 6.47 -15.10
N PHE A 157 -8.74 7.80 -15.06
CA PHE A 157 -8.95 8.53 -13.82
C PHE A 157 -9.96 9.66 -13.98
N ALA A 158 -10.50 10.10 -12.84
CA ALA A 158 -11.30 11.31 -12.74
C ALA A 158 -10.83 12.16 -11.56
N LEU A 159 -10.80 13.48 -11.77
CA LEU A 159 -10.58 14.45 -10.69
C LEU A 159 -11.93 14.87 -10.12
N ARG A 160 -12.09 14.75 -8.80
CA ARG A 160 -13.27 15.22 -8.08
C ARG A 160 -12.91 16.37 -7.15
N GLU A 161 -13.78 17.36 -7.05
CA GLU A 161 -13.67 18.40 -6.04
C GLU A 161 -13.90 17.79 -4.65
N VAL A 162 -13.09 18.19 -3.68
CA VAL A 162 -13.19 17.77 -2.28
C VAL A 162 -13.82 18.90 -1.49
N ASP A 163 -14.79 18.58 -0.64
CA ASP A 163 -15.36 19.58 0.27
C ASP A 163 -14.29 20.02 1.27
N LYS A 164 -14.20 21.33 1.52
CA LYS A 164 -13.20 21.91 2.43
C LYS A 164 -13.35 21.40 3.86
N GLU A 165 -14.55 20.98 4.23
CA GLU A 165 -14.80 20.36 5.54
C GLU A 165 -14.17 18.96 5.67
N GLU A 166 -13.83 18.31 4.55
CA GLU A 166 -13.15 17.01 4.49
C GLU A 166 -11.62 17.14 4.33
N LEU A 167 -11.10 18.35 4.17
CA LEU A 167 -9.67 18.62 4.11
C LEU A 167 -9.06 18.70 5.51
N ASP A 168 -8.09 17.83 5.76
CA ASP A 168 -7.14 18.09 6.85
C ASP A 168 -6.30 19.31 6.44
N SER A 169 -6.10 20.24 7.36
CA SER A 169 -5.48 21.57 7.21
C SER A 169 -4.06 21.61 6.59
N SER A 170 -3.53 20.45 6.18
CA SER A 170 -2.22 20.25 5.56
C SER A 170 -2.26 20.15 4.02
N PHE A 171 -3.45 20.16 3.39
CA PHE A 171 -3.59 20.14 1.93
C PHE A 171 -4.13 21.48 1.43
N ASP A 172 -3.33 22.18 0.63
CA ASP A 172 -3.63 23.52 0.11
C ASP A 172 -4.65 23.52 -1.06
N GLU A 173 -5.15 22.36 -1.54
CA GLU A 173 -5.98 22.30 -2.75
C GLU A 173 -7.10 21.24 -2.77
N ASP A 174 -8.23 21.61 -3.39
CA ASP A 174 -9.55 20.95 -3.30
C ASP A 174 -9.76 19.80 -4.31
N LYS A 175 -8.74 19.03 -4.72
CA LYS A 175 -8.90 17.97 -5.76
C LYS A 175 -8.36 16.60 -5.35
N ALA A 176 -9.23 15.59 -5.43
CA ALA A 176 -8.92 14.19 -5.20
C ALA A 176 -8.92 13.38 -6.51
N VAL A 177 -8.05 12.37 -6.56
CA VAL A 177 -7.95 11.44 -7.69
C VAL A 177 -8.83 10.21 -7.44
N THR A 178 -9.60 9.82 -8.46
CA THR A 178 -10.31 8.53 -8.51
C THR A 178 -9.75 7.71 -9.67
N LEU A 179 -9.31 6.48 -9.39
CA LEU A 179 -8.73 5.57 -10.38
C LEU A 179 -9.73 4.49 -10.80
N PHE A 180 -9.66 4.04 -12.05
CA PHE A 180 -10.50 2.99 -12.63
C PHE A 180 -9.65 1.97 -13.39
N ASP A 181 -10.04 0.69 -13.34
CA ASP A 181 -9.46 -0.32 -14.22
C ASP A 181 -9.99 -0.22 -15.67
N SER A 182 -9.46 -1.07 -16.55
CA SER A 182 -9.87 -1.17 -17.96
C SER A 182 -11.33 -1.59 -18.16
N GLU A 183 -11.95 -2.20 -17.14
CA GLU A 183 -13.36 -2.59 -17.14
C GLU A 183 -14.28 -1.49 -16.59
N GLY A 184 -13.71 -0.38 -16.11
CA GLY A 184 -14.43 0.74 -15.52
C GLY A 184 -14.78 0.54 -14.05
N ASN A 185 -14.20 -0.45 -13.37
CA ASN A 185 -14.37 -0.61 -11.93
C ASN A 185 -13.49 0.40 -11.18
N GLN A 186 -14.09 1.06 -10.20
CA GLN A 186 -13.43 2.07 -9.38
C GLN A 186 -12.52 1.42 -8.32
N TYR A 187 -11.35 2.01 -8.13
CA TYR A 187 -10.51 1.78 -6.96
C TYR A 187 -10.80 2.80 -5.86
N VAL A 188 -11.02 2.30 -4.65
CA VAL A 188 -11.17 3.09 -3.42
C VAL A 188 -9.79 3.28 -2.81
N TYR A 189 -9.38 4.52 -2.56
CA TYR A 189 -8.15 4.78 -1.83
C TYR A 189 -8.30 4.41 -0.36
N ILE A 190 -7.36 3.62 0.17
CA ILE A 190 -7.36 3.14 1.55
C ILE A 190 -6.50 4.05 2.43
N GLY A 191 -5.33 4.43 1.92
CA GLY A 191 -4.33 5.17 2.68
C GLY A 191 -2.92 4.86 2.20
N SER A 192 -1.95 5.22 3.04
CA SER A 192 -0.53 5.06 2.71
C SER A 192 0.33 4.62 3.88
N THR A 193 1.46 3.98 3.60
CA THR A 193 2.50 3.69 4.60
C THR A 193 3.60 4.74 4.56
N ASN A 194 4.16 5.10 5.70
CA ASN A 194 5.23 6.09 5.78
C ASN A 194 6.59 5.48 5.37
N LYS A 195 7.50 6.32 4.87
CA LYS A 195 8.89 5.99 4.49
C LYS A 195 9.77 5.55 5.66
N SER A 196 9.31 5.71 6.90
CA SER A 196 10.14 5.47 8.10
C SER A 196 10.71 4.04 8.20
N PHE A 197 10.11 3.06 7.53
CA PHE A 197 10.57 1.67 7.47
C PHE A 197 10.64 1.09 6.06
N LEU A 198 10.31 1.89 5.04
CA LEU A 198 10.28 1.50 3.62
C LEU A 198 11.06 2.53 2.81
N MET A 199 11.77 2.10 1.77
CA MET A 199 12.51 3.03 0.90
C MET A 199 11.59 3.96 0.09
N ALA A 200 10.28 3.67 0.05
CA ALA A 200 9.26 4.44 -0.63
C ALA A 200 8.04 4.67 0.26
N ARG A 201 7.24 5.69 -0.07
CA ARG A 201 5.88 5.81 0.44
C ARG A 201 4.99 4.94 -0.46
N LEU A 202 4.14 4.11 0.13
CA LEU A 202 3.24 3.25 -0.64
C LEU A 202 1.82 3.74 -0.49
N PHE A 203 1.10 3.83 -1.61
CA PHE A 203 -0.31 4.19 -1.67
C PHE A 203 -1.13 2.95 -2.03
N PHE A 204 -2.18 2.70 -1.27
CA PHE A 204 -3.01 1.50 -1.42
C PHE A 204 -4.40 1.85 -1.89
N PHE A 205 -4.82 1.17 -2.93
CA PHE A 205 -6.10 1.31 -3.60
C PHE A 205 -6.78 -0.06 -3.66
N TYR A 206 -8.09 -0.13 -3.41
CA TYR A 206 -8.84 -1.37 -3.39
C TYR A 206 -10.04 -1.34 -4.32
N ASN A 207 -10.11 -2.32 -5.22
CA ASN A 207 -11.28 -2.57 -6.05
C ASN A 207 -12.13 -3.66 -5.37
N VAL A 208 -13.29 -3.25 -4.88
CA VAL A 208 -14.21 -4.10 -4.11
C VAL A 208 -14.74 -5.27 -4.95
N LYS A 209 -15.12 -5.01 -6.21
CA LYS A 209 -15.72 -6.02 -7.10
C LYS A 209 -14.74 -7.11 -7.50
N ALA A 210 -13.49 -6.73 -7.73
CA ALA A 210 -12.42 -7.66 -8.13
C ALA A 210 -11.64 -8.25 -6.95
N GLU A 211 -11.95 -7.82 -5.71
CA GLU A 211 -11.14 -8.09 -4.52
C GLU A 211 -9.63 -7.90 -4.78
N ARG A 212 -9.28 -6.79 -5.43
CA ARG A 212 -7.94 -6.50 -5.93
C ARG A 212 -7.36 -5.27 -5.25
N VAL A 213 -6.12 -5.37 -4.80
CA VAL A 213 -5.34 -4.23 -4.33
C VAL A 213 -4.42 -3.75 -5.44
N LEU A 214 -4.34 -2.44 -5.60
CA LEU A 214 -3.34 -1.73 -6.40
C LEU A 214 -2.41 -0.99 -5.45
N VAL A 215 -1.11 -1.19 -5.61
CA VAL A 215 -0.06 -0.52 -4.83
C VAL A 215 0.77 0.39 -5.75
N ILE A 216 0.90 1.64 -5.35
CA ILE A 216 1.70 2.65 -6.06
C ILE A 216 2.82 3.14 -5.15
N PHE A 217 4.02 3.29 -5.71
CA PHE A 217 5.24 3.67 -5.01
C PHE A 217 5.54 5.14 -5.27
N GLU A 218 5.91 5.88 -4.23
CA GLU A 218 6.38 7.27 -4.33
C GLU A 218 7.76 7.40 -3.68
N TYR A 219 8.77 7.59 -4.52
CA TYR A 219 10.14 7.91 -4.16
C TYR A 219 10.28 9.43 -3.91
N SER A 220 11.28 9.83 -3.14
CA SER A 220 11.60 11.25 -2.88
C SER A 220 13.03 11.55 -3.24
#